data_AF-A0A6N8HBU6-F1
#
_entry.id   AF-A0A6N8HBU6-F1
#
_cell.length_a   1.000
_cell.length_b   1.000
_cell.length_c   1.000
_cell.angle_alpha   90.00
_cell.angle_beta   90.00
_cell.angle_gamma   90.00
#
_symmetry.space_group_name_H-M   'P 1'
#
loop_
_entity.id
_entity.type
_entity.pdbx_description
1 polymer ?
#
loop_
_entity_poly.entity_id
_entity_poly.type
_entity_poly.pdbx_seq_one_letter_code
_entity_poly.pdbx_strand_id
1 'polypeptide(L)' 'MPRSMFAYTKTILENVSFDPKLFCKEVEKAIKLLLPYEVEQLVDWLNNFTTEKPELKACLIYVEQ' A
#
# COMPACT_ATOMS: atom_id res chain seq x y z
N MET A 1 -0.26 -22.73 3.09
CA MET A 1 0.90 -21.82 3.21
C MET A 1 0.45 -20.60 4.01
N PRO A 2 1.21 -20.14 5.03
CA PRO A 2 0.91 -18.88 5.68
C PRO A 2 1.00 -17.76 4.63
N ARG A 3 -0.07 -16.99 4.44
CA ARG A 3 0.00 -15.78 3.63
C ARG A 3 0.92 -14.81 4.36
N SER A 4 1.92 -14.25 3.67
CA SER A 4 2.68 -13.12 4.22
C SER A 4 1.73 -11.96 4.50
N MET A 5 2.04 -11.17 5.52
CA MET A 5 1.23 -9.97 5.81
C MET A 5 1.27 -9.01 4.63
N PHE A 6 2.39 -8.96 3.89
CA PHE A 6 2.47 -8.27 2.62
C PHE A 6 1.40 -8.70 1.60
N ALA A 7 1.22 -10.01 1.35
CA ALA A 7 0.24 -10.49 0.39
C ALA A 7 -1.21 -10.15 0.81
N TYR A 8 -1.50 -10.21 2.12
CA TYR A 8 -2.78 -9.78 2.66
C TYR A 8 -3.01 -8.27 2.45
N THR A 9 -2.02 -7.46 2.80
CA THR A 9 -2.04 -6.00 2.59
C THR A 9 -2.30 -5.65 1.13
N LYS A 10 -1.60 -6.30 0.18
CA LYS A 10 -1.76 -6.06 -1.26
C LYS A 10 -3.21 -6.27 -1.70
N THR A 11 -3.83 -7.39 -1.28
CA THR A 11 -5.23 -7.68 -1.60
C THR A 11 -6.19 -6.63 -1.04
N ILE A 12 -5.96 -6.16 0.20
CA ILE A 12 -6.79 -5.09 0.78
C ILE A 12 -6.64 -3.80 -0.04
N LEU A 13 -5.40 -3.38 -0.33
CA LEU A 13 -5.11 -2.17 -1.09
C LEU A 13 -5.70 -2.22 -2.50
N GLU A 14 -5.61 -3.35 -3.20
CA GLU A 14 -6.25 -3.56 -4.50
C GLU A 14 -7.77 -3.40 -4.40
N ASN A 15 -8.40 -4.01 -3.39
CA ASN A 15 -9.85 -3.94 -3.18
C ASN A 15 -10.34 -2.54 -2.85
N VAL A 16 -9.57 -1.72 -2.12
CA VAL A 16 -9.96 -0.35 -1.75
C VAL A 16 -9.46 0.71 -2.73
N SER A 17 -8.76 0.31 -3.79
CA SER A 17 -8.14 1.22 -4.77
C SER A 17 -9.11 2.04 -5.62
N PHE A 18 -10.43 1.86 -5.42
CA PHE A 18 -11.46 2.69 -6.03
C PHE A 18 -11.74 3.99 -5.25
N ASP A 19 -11.34 4.06 -3.98
CA ASP A 19 -11.52 5.23 -3.12
C ASP A 19 -10.15 5.70 -2.59
N PRO A 20 -9.60 6.82 -3.11
CA PRO A 20 -8.29 7.32 -2.70
C PRO A 20 -8.17 7.61 -1.20
N LYS A 21 -9.26 8.05 -0.55
CA LYS A 21 -9.24 8.35 0.89
C LYS A 21 -9.17 7.07 1.71
N LEU A 22 -9.90 6.03 1.31
CA LEU A 22 -9.84 4.73 1.96
C LEU A 22 -8.49 4.05 1.70
N PHE A 23 -7.98 4.14 0.47
CA PHE A 23 -6.67 3.62 0.10
C PHE A 23 -5.55 4.21 0.97
N CYS A 24 -5.49 5.55 1.11
CA CYS A 24 -4.51 6.20 1.97
C CYS A 24 -4.56 5.69 3.43
N LYS A 25 -5.76 5.47 3.98
CA LYS A 25 -5.93 4.95 5.36
C LYS A 25 -5.39 3.52 5.50
N GLU A 26 -5.66 2.66 4.53
CA GLU A 26 -5.15 1.28 4.57
C GLU A 26 -3.63 1.23 4.30
N VAL A 27 -3.06 2.15 3.50
CA VAL A 27 -1.60 2.32 3.36
C VAL A 27 -0.96 2.69 4.69
N GLU A 28 -1.48 3.70 5.39
CA GLU A 28 -0.97 4.11 6.71
C GLU A 28 -1.02 2.96 7.73
N LYS A 29 -2.10 2.18 7.70
CA LYS A 29 -2.28 1.00 8.55
C LYS A 29 -1.30 -0.12 8.19
N ALA A 30 -1.06 -0.34 6.91
CA ALA A 30 -0.13 -1.36 6.43
C ALA A 30 1.30 -1.08 6.90
N ILE A 31 1.76 0.16 6.84
CA ILE A 31 3.11 0.55 7.27
C ILE A 31 3.35 0.24 8.76
N LYS A 32 2.31 0.38 9.59
CA LYS A 32 2.37 0.07 11.04
C LYS A 32 2.36 -1.42 11.34
N LEU A 33 1.90 -2.24 10.40
CA LEU A 33 1.65 -3.68 10.58
C LEU A 33 2.72 -4.56 9.92
N LEU A 34 3.32 -4.08 8.83
CA LEU A 34 4.34 -4.78 8.07
C LEU A 34 5.71 -4.68 8.74
N LEU A 35 6.54 -5.71 8.52
CA LEU A 35 7.95 -5.67 8.89
C LEU A 35 8.73 -4.72 7.97
N PRO A 36 9.90 -4.18 8.38
CA PRO A 36 10.64 -3.20 7.58
C PRO A 36 10.88 -3.63 6.12
N TYR A 37 11.28 -4.89 5.90
CA TYR A 37 11.50 -5.43 4.55
C TYR A 37 10.20 -5.61 3.74
N GLU A 38 9.05 -5.75 4.40
CA GLU A 38 7.75 -5.79 3.74
C GLU A 38 7.25 -4.38 3.41
N VAL A 39 7.63 -3.38 4.23
CA VAL A 39 7.38 -1.97 3.91
C VAL A 39 8.16 -1.56 2.66
N GLU A 40 9.43 -1.93 2.54
CA GLU A 40 10.22 -1.69 1.32
C GLU A 40 9.52 -2.28 0.07
N GLN A 41 9.07 -3.53 0.14
CA GLN A 41 8.28 -4.16 -0.93
C GLN A 41 6.96 -3.44 -1.22
N LEU A 42 6.31 -2.89 -0.18
CA LEU A 42 5.09 -2.10 -0.32
C LEU A 42 5.37 -0.78 -1.06
N VAL A 43 6.49 -0.11 -0.78
CA VAL A 43 6.87 1.13 -1.47
C VAL A 43 7.10 0.87 -2.95
N ASP A 44 7.89 -0.14 -3.31
CA ASP A 44 8.11 -0.53 -4.71
C ASP A 44 6.80 -0.86 -5.43
N TRP A 45 5.93 -1.62 -4.75
CA TRP A 45 4.64 -1.97 -5.31
C TRP A 45 3.73 -0.75 -5.51
N LEU A 46 3.65 0.16 -4.53
CA LEU A 46 2.83 1.37 -4.61
C LEU A 46 3.30 2.30 -5.74
N ASN A 47 4.61 2.46 -5.94
CA ASN A 47 5.15 3.26 -7.04
C ASN A 47 4.70 2.73 -8.41
N ASN A 48 4.72 1.41 -8.60
CA ASN A 48 4.23 0.79 -9.83
C ASN A 48 2.70 0.91 -9.93
N PHE A 49 1.96 0.54 -8.88
CA PHE A 49 0.50 0.49 -8.88
C PHE A 49 -0.15 1.87 -9.10
N THR A 50 0.44 2.93 -8.55
CA THR A 50 -0.07 4.30 -8.69
C THR A 50 0.34 4.97 -10.02
N THR A 51 1.14 4.30 -10.86
CA THR A 51 1.48 4.81 -12.20
C THR A 51 0.25 4.86 -13.10
N GLU A 52 -0.63 3.86 -13.03
CA GLU A 52 -1.89 3.81 -13.77
C GLU A 52 -3.04 4.56 -13.06
N LYS A 53 -2.85 4.94 -11.80
CA LYS A 53 -3.84 5.59 -10.93
C LYS A 53 -3.27 6.83 -10.25
N PRO A 54 -3.13 7.95 -10.98
CA PRO A 54 -2.50 9.16 -10.45
C PRO A 54 -3.22 9.72 -9.21
N GLU A 55 -4.52 9.47 -9.05
CA GLU A 55 -5.30 9.84 -7.87
C GLU A 55 -4.81 9.19 -6.56
N LEU A 56 -4.12 8.04 -6.66
CA LEU A 56 -3.57 7.32 -5.52
C LEU A 56 -2.15 7.77 -5.16
N LYS A 57 -1.46 8.53 -6.04
CA LYS A 57 -0.10 9.03 -5.77
C LYS A 57 -0.03 9.91 -4.52
N ALA A 58 -1.11 10.61 -4.19
CA ALA A 58 -1.20 11.39 -2.96
C ALA A 58 -0.99 10.53 -1.69
N CYS A 59 -1.24 9.22 -1.76
CA CYS A 59 -1.02 8.30 -0.65
C CYS A 59 0.45 7.88 -0.49
N LEU A 60 1.34 8.19 -1.44
CA LEU A 60 2.78 7.90 -1.31
C LEU A 60 3.46 8.76 -0.22
N ILE A 61 2.84 9.89 0.15
CA ILE A 61 3.33 10.76 1.24
C ILE A 61 3.50 10.03 2.59
N TYR A 62 2.79 8.91 2.77
CA TYR A 62 2.88 8.11 4.00
C TYR A 62 4.09 7.16 4.01
N VAL A 63 4.68 6.83 2.85
CA VAL A 63 5.81 5.90 2.73
C VAL A 63 7.15 6.58 2.45
N GLU A 64 7.18 7.81 1.95
CA GLU A 64 8.41 8.55 1.60
C GLU A 64 8.96 9.44 2.75
N GLN A 65 8.75 9.08 4.03
CA GLN A 65 9.26 9.84 5.19
C GLN A 65 10.61 9.37 5.72
#